data_AF-A0A7C4U4V1-F1
#
_entry.id   AF-A0A7C4U4V1-F1
#
_cell.length_a   1.000
_cell.length_b   1.000
_cell.length_c   1.000
_cell.angle_alpha   90.00
_cell.angle_beta   90.00
_cell.angle_gamma   90.00
#
_symmetry.space_group_name_H-M   'P 1'
#
loop_
_entity.id
_entity.type
_entity.pdbx_description
1 polymer ?
#
loop_
_entity_poly.entity_id
_entity_poly.type
_entity_poly.pdbx_seq_one_letter_code
_entity_poly.pdbx_strand_id
1 'polypeptide(L)'
;MMTVNTIIWDLGGVLIDWNPRYVFNETYFESEEKREYFFKHICSNDWNEEQDAGRSIVEATQELVKQFPEWESAIRDYYGRWTEMLKGPIHETVDLFRQLKDSGSFKMYALTNW
;
A
#
# COMPACT_ATOMS: atom_id res chain seq x y z
N MET A 1 11.98 -24.34 -23.86
CA MET A 1 11.16 -23.54 -22.95
C MET A 1 12.07 -22.89 -21.92
N MET A 2 11.80 -21.66 -21.51
CA MET A 2 12.51 -21.05 -20.38
C MET A 2 11.99 -21.66 -19.08
N THR A 3 12.89 -22.17 -18.26
CA THR A 3 12.55 -22.76 -16.95
C THR A 3 12.57 -21.65 -15.90
N VAL A 4 11.43 -21.41 -15.24
CA VAL A 4 11.37 -20.49 -14.10
C VAL A 4 12.08 -21.16 -12.92
N ASN A 5 13.03 -20.45 -12.31
CA ASN A 5 13.80 -20.94 -11.15
C ASN A 5 13.82 -19.96 -9.97
N THR A 6 13.15 -18.82 -10.12
CA THR A 6 13.17 -17.71 -9.17
C THR A 6 11.77 -17.11 -9.07
N ILE A 7 11.34 -16.81 -7.86
CA ILE A 7 10.08 -16.12 -7.55
C ILE A 7 10.42 -14.87 -6.73
N ILE A 8 9.91 -13.73 -7.18
CA ILE A 8 9.99 -12.45 -6.49
C ILE A 8 8.61 -12.16 -5.90
N TRP A 9 8.56 -11.91 -4.60
CA TRP A 9 7.34 -11.63 -3.85
C TRP A 9 7.27 -10.15 -3.52
N ASP A 10 6.17 -9.52 -3.89
CA ASP A 10 5.76 -8.30 -3.21
C ASP A 10 5.16 -8.65 -1.84
N LEU A 11 5.05 -7.67 -0.95
CA LEU A 11 4.53 -7.84 0.41
C LEU A 11 3.12 -7.26 0.56
N GLY A 12 2.91 -5.97 0.29
CA GLY A 12 1.64 -5.29 0.50
C GLY A 12 0.56 -5.78 -0.47
N GLY A 13 -0.57 -6.27 0.05
CA GLY A 13 -1.62 -6.87 -0.78
C GLY A 13 -1.27 -8.24 -1.37
N VAL A 14 -0.06 -8.75 -1.11
CA VAL A 14 0.39 -10.08 -1.55
C VAL A 14 0.58 -11.01 -0.37
N LEU A 15 1.47 -10.71 0.57
CA LEU A 15 1.70 -11.51 1.79
C LEU A 15 1.08 -10.87 3.03
N ILE A 16 0.98 -9.54 3.05
CA ILE A 16 0.49 -8.74 4.17
C ILE A 16 -0.74 -7.97 3.69
N ASP A 17 -1.81 -8.01 4.47
CA ASP A 17 -3.01 -7.24 4.18
C ASP A 17 -2.73 -5.75 4.40
N TRP A 18 -2.51 -5.01 3.31
CA TRP A 18 -2.30 -3.57 3.31
C TRP A 18 -3.53 -2.89 2.73
N ASN A 19 -4.14 -1.97 3.49
CA ASN A 19 -5.28 -1.20 3.01
C ASN A 19 -5.40 0.16 3.72
N PRO A 20 -5.28 1.29 2.99
CA PRO A 20 -5.49 2.62 3.55
C PRO A 20 -6.85 2.82 4.24
N ARG A 21 -7.86 2.05 3.84
CA ARG A 21 -9.21 2.10 4.42
C ARG A 21 -9.29 1.66 5.88
N TYR A 22 -8.23 1.09 6.45
CA TYR A 22 -8.17 0.80 7.88
C TYR A 22 -7.95 2.06 8.72
N VAL A 23 -7.14 3.00 8.22
CA VAL A 23 -7.01 4.34 8.80
C VAL A 23 -8.23 5.18 8.46
N PHE A 24 -8.56 5.28 7.17
CA PHE A 24 -9.72 6.01 6.67
C PHE A 24 -10.94 5.09 6.65
N ASN A 25 -11.36 4.64 7.83
CA ASN A 25 -12.56 3.81 8.00
C ASN A 25 -13.84 4.68 7.95
N GLU A 26 -15.00 4.05 8.13
CA GLU A 26 -16.32 4.69 7.99
C GLU A 26 -16.55 5.87 8.95
N THR A 27 -15.76 6.00 10.03
CA THR A 27 -15.90 7.08 11.02
C THR A 27 -14.83 8.16 10.90
N TYR A 28 -13.86 8.01 9.99
CA TYR A 28 -12.78 8.99 9.83
C TYR A 28 -13.29 10.31 9.23
N PHE A 29 -14.18 10.22 8.24
CA PHE A 29 -14.81 11.38 7.58
C PHE A 29 -16.28 11.51 7.96
N GLU A 30 -16.86 12.68 7.70
CA GLU A 30 -18.28 12.97 7.96
C GLU A 30 -19.24 12.11 7.11
N SER A 31 -18.78 11.59 5.97
CA SER A 31 -19.58 10.76 5.07
C SER A 31 -18.71 9.86 4.19
N GLU A 32 -19.32 8.78 3.69
CA GLU A 32 -18.70 7.90 2.70
C GLU A 32 -18.37 8.67 1.41
N GLU A 33 -19.20 9.64 1.00
CA GLU A 33 -18.94 10.48 -0.17
C GLU A 33 -17.62 11.28 -0.04
N LYS A 34 -17.34 11.85 1.14
CA LYS A 34 -16.07 12.53 1.42
C LYS A 34 -14.88 11.57 1.39
N ARG A 35 -15.07 10.37 1.93
CA ARG A 35 -14.04 9.31 1.93
C ARG A 35 -13.71 8.87 0.51
N GLU A 36 -14.71 8.60 -0.31
CA GLU A 36 -14.52 8.24 -1.72
C GLU A 36 -13.91 9.40 -2.51
N TYR A 37 -14.29 10.65 -2.22
CA TYR A 37 -13.67 11.82 -2.83
C TYR A 37 -12.16 11.87 -2.51
N PHE A 38 -11.78 11.64 -1.25
CA PHE A 38 -10.38 11.64 -0.81
C PHE A 38 -9.53 10.63 -1.60
N PHE A 39 -9.99 9.38 -1.71
CA PHE A 39 -9.27 8.34 -2.46
C PHE A 39 -9.34 8.48 -3.97
N LYS A 40 -10.31 9.23 -4.50
CA LYS A 40 -10.45 9.42 -5.94
C LYS A 40 -9.68 10.64 -6.45
N HIS A 41 -9.58 11.69 -5.63
CA HIS A 41 -9.15 13.01 -6.09
C HIS A 41 -7.95 13.60 -5.34
N ILE A 42 -7.63 13.09 -4.14
CA ILE A 42 -6.58 13.66 -3.30
C ILE A 42 -5.44 12.65 -3.15
N CYS A 43 -5.57 11.69 -2.23
CA CYS A 43 -4.63 10.58 -2.09
C CYS A 43 -5.09 9.42 -2.98
N SER A 44 -5.01 9.63 -4.30
CA SER A 44 -5.39 8.60 -5.27
C SER A 44 -4.37 7.48 -5.37
N ASN A 45 -4.78 6.35 -5.95
CA ASN A 45 -3.87 5.24 -6.21
C ASN A 45 -2.73 5.67 -7.15
N ASP A 46 -3.05 6.34 -8.25
CA ASP A 46 -2.06 6.86 -9.20
C ASP A 46 -1.04 7.78 -8.52
N TRP A 47 -1.50 8.67 -7.63
CA TRP A 47 -0.59 9.50 -6.84
C TRP A 47 0.30 8.64 -5.93
N ASN A 48 -0.24 7.64 -5.24
CA ASN A 48 0.55 6.76 -4.36
C ASN A 48 1.53 5.86 -5.13
N GLU A 49 1.27 5.53 -6.39
CA GLU A 49 2.16 4.74 -7.24
C GLU A 49 3.38 5.54 -7.72
N GLU A 50 3.32 6.87 -7.76
CA GLU A 50 4.46 7.70 -8.18
C GLU A 50 5.68 7.59 -7.24
N GLN A 51 5.47 7.11 -6.01
CA GLN A 51 6.56 6.80 -5.07
C GLN A 51 7.47 5.70 -5.62
N ASP A 52 6.93 4.76 -6.40
CA ASP A 52 7.67 3.66 -7.01
C ASP A 52 8.66 4.17 -8.08
N ALA A 53 8.40 5.35 -8.64
CA ALA A 53 9.30 6.05 -9.56
C ALA A 53 10.40 6.86 -8.85
N GLY A 54 10.47 6.83 -7.52
CA GLY A 54 11.48 7.51 -6.70
C GLY A 54 11.06 8.87 -6.14
N ARG A 55 9.80 9.27 -6.27
CA ARG A 55 9.27 10.49 -5.62
C ARG A 55 9.23 10.30 -4.11
N SER A 56 9.75 11.26 -3.35
CA SER A 56 9.73 11.15 -1.89
C SER A 56 8.31 11.34 -1.33
N ILE A 57 7.97 10.63 -0.25
CA ILE A 57 6.68 10.80 0.45
C ILE A 57 6.50 12.24 0.98
N VAL A 58 7.60 12.91 1.35
CA VAL A 58 7.58 14.30 1.85
C VAL A 58 7.15 15.24 0.74
N GLU A 59 7.75 15.12 -0.44
CA GLU A 59 7.39 15.92 -1.61
C GLU A 59 5.92 15.69 -1.99
N ALA A 60 5.50 14.43 -2.10
CA ALA A 60 4.13 14.07 -2.44
C ALA A 60 3.10 14.62 -1.43
N THR A 61 3.41 14.55 -0.14
CA THR A 61 2.55 15.09 0.93
C THR A 61 2.44 16.61 0.82
N GLN A 62 3.55 17.32 0.64
CA GLN A 62 3.54 18.79 0.56
C GLN A 62 2.84 19.28 -0.72
N GLU A 63 2.98 18.54 -1.82
CA GLU A 63 2.28 18.80 -3.07
C GLU A 63 0.76 18.81 -2.85
N LEU A 64 0.20 17.76 -2.25
CA LEU A 64 -1.23 17.67 -1.98
C LEU A 64 -1.70 18.67 -0.92
N VAL A 65 -0.93 18.90 0.16
CA VAL A 65 -1.30 19.90 1.18
C VAL A 65 -1.42 21.29 0.57
N LYS A 66 -0.55 21.63 -0.40
CA LYS A 66 -0.64 22.91 -1.11
C LYS A 66 -1.87 22.99 -2.02
N GLN A 67 -2.26 21.89 -2.65
CA GLN A 67 -3.42 21.83 -3.55
C GLN A 67 -4.75 21.77 -2.80
N PHE A 68 -4.79 21.09 -1.66
CA PHE A 68 -5.97 20.78 -0.86
C PHE A 68 -5.73 21.12 0.63
N PRO A 69 -5.51 22.40 0.98
CA PRO A 69 -5.15 22.79 2.35
C PRO A 69 -6.21 22.41 3.39
N GLU A 70 -7.49 22.35 3.00
CA GLU A 70 -8.58 21.92 3.88
C GLU A 70 -8.55 20.42 4.22
N TRP A 71 -7.76 19.62 3.50
CA TRP A 71 -7.57 18.19 3.73
C TRP A 71 -6.22 17.87 4.39
N GLU A 72 -5.47 18.88 4.84
CA GLU A 72 -4.09 18.72 5.30
C GLU A 72 -3.90 17.59 6.32
N SER A 73 -4.78 17.51 7.33
CA SER A 73 -4.70 16.45 8.34
C SER A 73 -4.84 15.05 7.72
N ALA A 74 -5.81 14.86 6.82
CA ALA A 74 -6.04 13.58 6.17
C ALA A 74 -4.90 13.18 5.22
N ILE A 75 -4.35 14.16 4.49
CA ILE A 75 -3.19 13.96 3.61
C ILE A 75 -1.98 13.52 4.43
N ARG A 76 -1.70 14.20 5.54
CA ARG A 76 -0.58 13.86 6.43
C ARG A 76 -0.78 12.50 7.10
N ASP A 77 -2.01 12.15 7.46
CA ASP A 77 -2.33 10.85 8.05
C ASP A 77 -2.05 9.68 7.08
N TYR A 78 -2.18 9.89 5.76
CA TYR A 78 -1.98 8.82 4.78
C TYR A 78 -0.61 8.15 4.92
N TYR A 79 0.48 8.94 4.91
CA TYR A 79 1.82 8.41 5.18
C TYR A 79 2.21 8.50 6.66
N GLY A 80 1.56 9.31 7.48
CA GLY A 80 1.85 9.42 8.91
C GLY A 80 1.40 8.20 9.72
N ARG A 81 0.34 7.51 9.24
CA ARG A 81 -0.29 6.36 9.91
C ARG A 81 -0.22 5.08 9.07
N TRP A 82 0.69 5.02 8.10
CA TRP A 82 0.79 3.90 7.15
C TRP A 82 0.90 2.52 7.83
N THR A 83 1.55 2.45 9.01
CA THR A 83 1.65 1.19 9.78
C THR A 83 0.30 0.67 10.26
N GLU A 84 -0.68 1.54 10.48
CA GLU A 84 -2.05 1.15 10.85
C GLU A 84 -2.86 0.66 9.65
N MET A 85 -2.35 0.88 8.43
CA MET A 85 -2.91 0.31 7.19
C MET A 85 -2.48 -1.15 6.99
N LEU A 86 -1.49 -1.62 7.75
CA LEU A 86 -1.06 -3.02 7.75
C LEU A 86 -1.88 -3.83 8.76
N LYS A 87 -2.50 -4.88 8.26
CA LYS A 87 -3.12 -5.94 9.04
C LYS A 87 -2.28 -7.21 8.99
N GLY A 88 -2.89 -8.31 9.41
CA GLY A 88 -2.26 -9.62 9.48
C GLY A 88 -1.88 -10.18 8.11
N PRO A 89 -1.35 -11.41 8.10
CA PRO A 89 -1.00 -12.11 6.88
C PRO A 89 -2.24 -12.40 6.03
N ILE A 90 -2.07 -12.36 4.71
CA ILE A 90 -3.02 -12.99 3.79
C ILE A 90 -2.69 -14.50 3.83
N HIS A 91 -3.51 -15.26 4.56
CA HIS A 91 -3.15 -16.64 4.94
C HIS A 91 -2.93 -17.55 3.73
N GLU A 92 -3.76 -17.42 2.70
CA GLU A 92 -3.74 -18.23 1.49
C GLU A 92 -2.44 -18.07 0.71
N THR A 93 -1.98 -16.84 0.54
CA THR A 93 -0.73 -16.54 -0.19
C THR A 93 0.50 -16.84 0.65
N VAL A 94 0.43 -16.66 1.97
CA VAL A 94 1.49 -17.06 2.90
C VAL A 94 1.66 -18.58 2.91
N ASP A 95 0.58 -19.34 2.86
CA ASP A 95 0.65 -20.81 2.79
C ASP A 95 1.24 -21.28 1.45
N LEU A 96 0.88 -20.62 0.34
CA LEU A 96 1.52 -20.87 -0.95
C LEU A 96 3.01 -20.53 -0.94
N PHE A 97 3.39 -19.39 -0.37
CA PHE A 97 4.79 -18.99 -0.20
C PHE A 97 5.57 -20.06 0.57
N ARG A 98 5.01 -20.57 1.67
CA ARG A 98 5.61 -21.65 2.47
C ARG A 98 5.79 -22.92 1.66
N GLN A 99 4.75 -23.39 0.97
CA GLN A 99 4.83 -24.59 0.12
C GLN A 99 5.93 -24.48 -0.95
N LEU A 100 5.99 -23.33 -1.63
CA LEU A 100 6.98 -23.09 -2.69
C LEU A 100 8.40 -22.99 -2.11
N LYS A 101 8.55 -22.35 -0.95
CA LYS A 101 9.84 -22.26 -0.25
C LYS A 101 10.32 -23.64 0.22
N ASP A 102 9.44 -24.43 0.83
CA ASP A 102 9.75 -25.74 1.38
C ASP A 102 10.06 -26.78 0.28
N SER A 103 9.55 -26.56 -0.95
CA SER A 103 9.90 -27.39 -2.11
C SER A 103 11.39 -27.34 -2.48
N GLY A 104 12.12 -26.30 -2.07
CA GLY A 104 13.52 -26.07 -2.44
C GLY A 104 13.77 -25.84 -3.94
N SER A 105 12.71 -25.73 -4.74
CA SER A 105 12.79 -25.69 -6.21
C SER A 105 13.08 -24.29 -6.78
N PHE A 106 12.87 -23.23 -5.98
CA PHE A 106 12.96 -21.85 -6.41
C PHE A 106 13.85 -21.02 -5.49
N LYS A 107 14.58 -20.06 -6.08
CA LYS A 107 15.12 -18.92 -5.31
C LYS A 107 13.98 -17.98 -4.96
N MET A 108 13.95 -17.52 -3.71
CA MET A 108 12.87 -16.68 -3.18
C MET A 108 13.45 -15.32 -2.80
N TYR A 109 12.92 -14.25 -3.37
CA TYR A 109 13.28 -12.87 -3.04
C TYR A 109 12.03 -12.06 -2.73
N ALA A 110 12.19 -10.99 -1.96
CA ALA A 110 11.16 -9.97 -1.79
C ALA A 110 11.58 -8.69 -2.54
N LEU A 111 10.61 -8.06 -3.21
CA LEU A 111 10.74 -6.73 -3.80
C LEU A 111 9.45 -5.99 -3.49
N THR A 112 9.52 -5.00 -2.62
CA THR A 112 8.35 -4.26 -2.15
C THR A 112 8.74 -2.82 -1.90
N ASN A 113 7.79 -1.91 -2.08
CA ASN A 113 7.93 -0.50 -1.75
C ASN A 113 7.57 -0.33 -0.28
N TRP A 114 8.56 0.05 0.54
CA TRP A 114 8.43 0.10 2.00
C TRP A 114 8.91 1.45 2.53
#